data_AF-A0A327JUB0-F1
#
_entry.id   AF-A0A327JUB0-F1
#
_cell.length_a   1.000
_cell.length_b   1.000
_cell.length_c   1.000
_cell.angle_alpha   90.00
_cell.angle_beta   90.00
_cell.angle_gamma   90.00
#
_symmetry.space_group_name_H-M   'P 1'
#
loop_
_entity.id
_entity.type
_entity.pdbx_description
1 polymer ?
#
loop_
_entity_poly.entity_id
_entity_poly.type
_entity_poly.pdbx_seq_one_letter_code
_entity_poly.pdbx_strand_id
1 'polypeptide(L)'
;MSFATPTRVLALAAVLGTAIAIQPAPSFAGNNQQVFMERAIQHLLEARRELEKASRNKGGHRVKAIQLTDMAIDEVKRGMRFAKNH
;
A
#
# COMPACT_ATOMS: atom_id res chain seq x y z
N MET A 1 21.69 10.39 72.72
CA MET A 1 21.48 11.73 72.14
C MET A 1 20.57 11.57 70.94
N SER A 2 19.34 12.11 71.05
CA SER A 2 18.21 11.96 70.12
C SER A 2 18.08 13.22 69.27
N PHE A 3 18.12 13.09 67.94
CA PHE A 3 17.64 14.03 66.91
C PHE A 3 17.64 13.24 65.57
N ALA A 4 16.75 13.34 64.59
CA ALA A 4 15.43 13.95 64.39
C ALA A 4 14.83 13.31 63.10
N THR A 5 13.54 13.55 62.88
CA THR A 5 12.58 13.03 61.88
C THR A 5 12.93 13.09 60.37
N PRO A 6 12.20 12.33 59.51
CA PRO A 6 12.40 12.30 58.06
C PRO A 6 11.59 13.39 57.34
N THR A 7 12.24 14.26 56.58
CA THR A 7 11.56 15.20 55.67
C THR A 7 11.61 14.68 54.24
N ARG A 8 10.47 14.14 53.78
CA ARG A 8 10.22 13.90 52.35
C ARG A 8 10.14 15.25 51.66
N VAL A 9 11.07 15.53 50.75
CA VAL A 9 10.97 16.66 49.83
C VAL A 9 10.72 16.11 48.43
N LEU A 10 9.45 16.19 48.02
CA LEU A 10 9.06 16.17 46.62
C LEU A 10 9.64 17.42 45.96
N ALA A 11 10.56 17.23 45.01
CA ALA A 11 10.97 18.29 44.10
C ALA A 11 10.66 17.85 42.67
N LEU A 12 9.49 18.30 42.20
CA LEU A 12 9.19 18.43 40.77
C LEU A 12 10.15 19.50 40.21
N ALA A 13 10.98 19.13 39.24
CA ALA A 13 11.66 20.10 38.38
C ALA A 13 11.63 19.60 36.94
N ALA A 14 10.79 20.26 36.15
CA ALA A 14 10.69 20.08 34.72
C ALA A 14 11.97 20.57 34.03
N VAL A 15 12.53 19.73 33.15
CA VAL A 15 13.39 20.20 32.05
C VAL A 15 12.79 19.66 30.76
N LEU A 16 11.98 20.51 30.13
CA LEU A 16 11.47 20.34 28.77
C LEU A 16 12.64 20.47 27.79
N GLY A 17 13.33 19.37 27.52
CA GLY A 17 14.20 19.22 26.37
C GLY A 17 13.49 18.38 25.32
N THR A 18 12.64 18.99 24.51
CA THR A 18 12.06 18.30 23.34
C THR A 18 13.15 18.17 22.27
N ALA A 19 13.95 17.11 22.33
CA ALA A 19 14.71 16.65 21.19
C ALA A 19 13.71 16.18 20.13
N ILE A 20 13.42 17.03 19.13
CA ILE A 20 12.72 16.61 17.92
C ILE A 20 13.70 15.73 17.16
N ALA A 21 13.65 14.42 17.42
CA ALA A 21 14.23 13.45 16.51
C ALA A 21 13.44 13.55 15.21
N ILE A 22 14.02 14.18 14.19
CA ILE A 22 13.54 14.07 12.81
C ILE A 22 13.77 12.61 12.44
N GLN A 23 12.76 11.77 12.70
CA GLN A 23 12.77 10.41 12.20
C GLN A 23 12.64 10.51 10.68
N PRO A 24 13.58 9.93 9.90
CA PRO A 24 13.37 9.83 8.47
C PRO A 24 12.08 9.04 8.26
N ALA A 25 11.06 9.69 7.69
CA ALA A 25 9.84 9.01 7.32
C ALA A 25 10.23 7.83 6.40
N PRO A 26 9.77 6.60 6.68
CA PRO A 26 10.05 5.47 5.80
C PRO A 26 9.60 5.86 4.39
N SER A 27 10.56 5.90 3.48
CA SER A 27 10.33 6.29 2.09
C SER A 27 9.54 5.17 1.41
N PHE A 28 8.21 5.20 1.52
CA PHE A 28 7.27 4.31 0.84
C PHE A 28 7.14 4.63 -0.67
N ALA A 29 8.23 5.05 -1.30
CA ALA A 29 8.22 5.41 -2.72
C ALA A 29 8.19 4.17 -3.63
N GLY A 30 8.61 3.00 -3.14
CA GLY A 30 8.68 1.76 -3.92
C GLY A 30 7.46 0.82 -3.85
N ASN A 31 6.57 0.98 -2.86
CA ASN A 31 5.49 0.02 -2.59
C ASN A 31 4.09 0.50 -3.02
N ASN A 32 3.78 1.79 -2.88
CA ASN A 32 2.43 2.30 -3.16
C ASN A 32 2.03 2.17 -4.64
N GLN A 33 2.97 2.34 -5.58
CA GLN A 33 2.68 2.17 -7.01
C GLN A 33 2.35 0.72 -7.37
N GLN A 34 3.00 -0.26 -6.73
CA GLN A 34 2.72 -1.67 -6.98
C GLN A 34 1.34 -2.09 -6.47
N VAL A 35 0.87 -1.53 -5.34
CA VAL A 35 -0.47 -1.79 -4.81
C VAL A 35 -1.56 -1.41 -5.83
N PHE A 36 -1.42 -0.30 -6.55
CA PHE A 36 -2.39 0.08 -7.57
C PHE A 36 -2.36 -0.86 -8.78
N MET A 37 -1.18 -1.33 -9.18
CA MET A 37 -1.02 -2.28 -10.30
C MET A 37 -1.61 -3.66 -9.96
N GLU A 38 -1.41 -4.14 -8.73
CA GLU A 38 -2.03 -5.38 -8.25
C GLU A 38 -3.56 -5.30 -8.24
N ARG A 39 -4.11 -4.18 -7.75
CA ARG A 39 -5.56 -3.92 -7.78
C ARG A 39 -6.08 -3.85 -9.22
N ALA A 40 -5.34 -3.23 -10.13
CA ALA A 40 -5.70 -3.20 -11.55
C ALA A 40 -5.81 -4.62 -12.14
N ILE A 41 -4.87 -5.52 -11.82
CA ILE A 41 -4.96 -6.93 -12.23
C ILE A 41 -6.25 -7.57 -11.68
N GLN A 42 -6.59 -7.36 -10.40
CA GLN A 42 -7.80 -7.94 -9.83
C GLN A 42 -9.07 -7.45 -10.55
N HIS A 43 -9.16 -6.16 -10.86
CA HIS A 43 -10.28 -5.60 -11.60
C HIS A 43 -10.38 -6.15 -13.03
N LEU A 44 -9.24 -6.31 -13.71
CA LEU A 44 -9.22 -6.89 -15.06
C LEU A 44 -9.63 -8.37 -15.06
N LEU A 45 -9.18 -9.15 -14.07
CA LEU A 45 -9.59 -10.54 -13.91
C LEU A 45 -11.09 -10.68 -13.65
N GLU A 46 -11.66 -9.80 -12.82
CA GLU A 46 -13.11 -9.75 -12.61
C GLU A 46 -13.86 -9.40 -13.90
N ALA A 47 -13.43 -8.35 -14.61
CA ALA A 47 -14.02 -7.99 -15.90
C ALA A 47 -13.98 -9.15 -16.90
N ARG A 48 -12.86 -9.88 -16.95
CA ARG A 48 -12.70 -11.08 -17.79
C ARG A 48 -13.72 -12.17 -17.43
N ARG A 49 -13.90 -12.46 -16.13
CA ARG A 49 -14.89 -13.44 -15.65
C ARG A 49 -16.31 -13.06 -16.06
N GLU A 50 -16.67 -11.79 -15.92
CA GLU A 50 -18.00 -11.30 -16.31
C GLU A 50 -18.23 -11.38 -17.83
N LEU A 51 -17.19 -11.13 -18.64
CA LEU A 51 -17.24 -11.32 -20.09
C LEU A 51 -17.34 -12.79 -20.50
N GLU A 52 -16.77 -13.72 -19.74
CA GLU A 52 -16.93 -15.16 -19.96
C GLU A 52 -18.36 -15.64 -19.67
N LYS A 53 -18.98 -15.11 -18.62
CA LYS A 53 -20.39 -15.40 -18.26
C LYS A 53 -21.40 -14.81 -19.24
N ALA A 54 -21.03 -13.77 -19.99
CA ALA A 54 -21.93 -13.13 -20.94
C ALA A 54 -22.36 -14.10 -22.07
N SER A 55 -23.64 -14.45 -22.10
CA SER A 55 -24.20 -15.58 -22.87
C SER A 55 -24.26 -15.39 -24.39
N ARG A 56 -24.15 -14.17 -24.93
CA ARG A 56 -24.04 -13.93 -26.38
C ARG A 56 -22.74 -13.25 -26.73
N ASN A 57 -22.14 -13.63 -27.87
CA ASN A 57 -20.93 -12.99 -28.41
C ASN A 57 -21.14 -11.50 -28.79
N LYS A 58 -22.36 -10.95 -28.68
CA LYS A 58 -22.73 -9.54 -28.96
C LYS A 58 -22.02 -8.99 -30.22
N GLY A 59 -22.18 -9.67 -31.36
CA GLY A 59 -21.54 -9.27 -32.63
C GLY A 59 -20.01 -9.45 -32.69
N GLY A 60 -19.42 -10.28 -31.82
CA GLY A 60 -17.96 -10.46 -31.71
C GLY A 60 -17.31 -9.59 -30.63
N HIS A 61 -18.03 -8.60 -30.11
CA HIS A 61 -17.50 -7.68 -29.10
C HIS A 61 -17.12 -8.37 -27.79
N ARG A 62 -17.83 -9.44 -27.39
CA ARG A 62 -17.49 -10.18 -26.16
C ARG A 62 -16.10 -10.80 -26.24
N VAL A 63 -15.84 -11.54 -27.33
CA VAL A 63 -14.52 -12.17 -27.55
C VAL A 63 -13.45 -11.10 -27.70
N LYS A 64 -13.72 -10.01 -28.44
CA LYS A 64 -12.76 -8.91 -28.58
C LYS A 64 -12.44 -8.24 -27.23
N ALA A 65 -13.44 -8.06 -26.38
CA ALA A 65 -13.24 -7.50 -25.04
C ALA A 65 -12.36 -8.41 -24.18
N ILE A 66 -12.59 -9.74 -24.19
CA ILE A 66 -11.73 -10.70 -23.48
C ILE A 66 -10.27 -10.58 -23.94
N GLN A 67 -10.03 -10.56 -25.25
CA GLN A 67 -8.69 -10.41 -25.81
C GLN A 67 -8.00 -9.12 -25.35
N LEU A 68 -8.73 -8.00 -25.35
CA LEU A 68 -8.19 -6.71 -24.89
C LEU A 68 -7.91 -6.72 -23.38
N THR A 69 -8.77 -7.37 -22.59
CA THR A 69 -8.56 -7.55 -21.15
C THR A 69 -7.33 -8.40 -20.86
N ASP A 70 -7.12 -9.50 -21.60
CA ASP A 70 -5.93 -10.34 -21.46
C ASP A 70 -4.65 -9.57 -21.80
N MET A 71 -4.65 -8.80 -22.89
CA MET A 71 -3.53 -7.92 -23.24
C MET A 71 -3.23 -6.89 -22.15
N ALA A 72 -4.26 -6.27 -21.58
CA ALA A 72 -4.09 -5.29 -20.50
C ALA A 72 -3.48 -5.94 -19.24
N ILE A 73 -3.92 -7.15 -18.88
CA ILE A 73 -3.34 -7.91 -17.75
C ILE A 73 -1.84 -8.14 -17.97
N ASP A 74 -1.44 -8.52 -19.19
CA ASP A 74 -0.05 -8.78 -19.51
C ASP A 74 0.82 -7.52 -19.43
N GLU A 75 0.33 -6.38 -19.91
CA GLU A 75 1.04 -5.10 -19.80
C GLU A 75 1.21 -4.64 -18.35
N VAL A 76 0.17 -4.78 -17.51
CA VAL A 76 0.28 -4.44 -16.08
C VAL A 76 1.33 -5.32 -15.40
N LYS A 77 1.33 -6.64 -15.69
CA LYS A 77 2.36 -7.56 -15.18
C LYS A 77 3.76 -7.19 -15.68
N ARG A 78 3.92 -6.73 -16.92
CA ARG A 78 5.20 -6.24 -17.47
C ARG A 78 5.68 -5.01 -16.70
N GLY A 79 4.80 -4.03 -16.48
CA GLY A 79 5.11 -2.83 -15.70
C GLY A 79 5.55 -3.15 -14.26
N MET A 80 4.86 -4.08 -13.60
CA MET A 80 5.26 -4.54 -12.26
C MET A 80 6.65 -5.22 -12.27
N ARG A 81 6.94 -6.07 -13.26
CA ARG A 81 8.26 -6.70 -13.40
C ARG A 81 9.36 -5.68 -13.69
N PHE A 82 9.08 -4.67 -14.52
CA PHE A 82 10.01 -3.61 -14.82
C PHE A 82 10.39 -2.83 -13.55
N ALA A 83 9.39 -2.40 -12.77
CA ALA A 83 9.59 -1.67 -11.50
C ALA A 83 10.23 -2.52 -10.38
N LYS A 84 10.21 -3.86 -10.49
CA LYS A 84 10.95 -4.74 -9.57
C LYS A 84 12.45 -4.82 -9.93
N ASN A 85 12.79 -4.59 -11.20
CA ASN A 85 14.13 -4.81 -11.76
C ASN A 85 14.90 -3.52 -12.06
N HIS A 86 14.28 -2.35 -11.94
CA HIS A 86 14.85 -1.00 -12.15
C HIS A 86 14.42 -0.09 -11.01
#